data_AF-A0A537DXE8-F1
#
_entry.id   AF-A0A537DXE8-F1
#
_cell.length_a   1.000
_cell.length_b   1.000
_cell.length_c   1.000
_cell.angle_alpha   90.00
_cell.angle_beta   90.00
_cell.angle_gamma   90.00
#
_symmetry.space_group_name_H-M   'P 1'
#
loop_
_entity.id
_entity.type
_entity.pdbx_description
1 polymer ?
#
loop_
_entity_poly.entity_id
_entity_poly.type
_entity_poly.pdbx_seq_one_letter_code
_entity_poly.pdbx_strand_id
1 'polypeptide(L)'
;MSFDYSRLPRDYPRQFLPSKIDLTDLSRLKELFHNLQNRPVRSGSDLEKWLKDESELASALAEEQSIRYARMTCQTDDPAREKDYLLFVENIEPEAKIGFSRLDRKYLDTPARKSLPPEQYFVLDRKVENNVALFREENVELEKEETKLAQSFQKITGAMTVLYEGQERTMQQMGRFLEEPDRSVREKTWLLSESRRQKDRDTLNHVYDQLISLR
;
A
#
# COMPACT_ATOMS: atom_id res chain seq x y z
N MET A 1 6.23 -8.32 -20.59
CA MET A 1 5.63 -7.03 -20.99
C MET A 1 5.24 -6.31 -19.72
N SER A 2 5.76 -5.11 -19.45
CA SER A 2 5.26 -4.30 -18.33
C SER A 2 3.92 -3.70 -18.73
N PHE A 3 2.90 -3.84 -17.87
CA PHE A 3 1.62 -3.19 -18.07
C PHE A 3 1.82 -1.66 -18.13
N ASP A 4 1.25 -1.02 -19.15
CA ASP A 4 1.30 0.43 -19.30
C ASP A 4 0.19 1.07 -18.48
N TYR A 5 0.52 1.44 -17.24
CA TYR A 5 -0.41 2.06 -16.30
C TYR A 5 -0.96 3.41 -16.76
N SER A 6 -0.36 4.06 -17.76
CA SER A 6 -0.91 5.29 -18.35
C SER A 6 -2.21 5.06 -19.12
N ARG A 7 -2.52 3.79 -19.44
CA ARG A 7 -3.73 3.37 -20.17
C ARG A 7 -4.88 2.93 -19.25
N LEU A 8 -4.74 3.07 -17.93
CA LEU A 8 -5.83 2.78 -17.01
C LEU A 8 -7.05 3.65 -17.36
N PRO A 9 -8.27 3.09 -17.32
CA PRO A 9 -9.48 3.85 -17.62
C PRO A 9 -9.65 5.01 -16.62
N ARG A 10 -10.14 6.15 -17.13
CA ARG A 10 -10.42 7.36 -16.36
C ARG A 10 -11.91 7.69 -16.47
N ASP A 11 -12.74 6.71 -16.12
CA ASP A 11 -14.21 6.79 -16.27
C ASP A 11 -14.84 7.88 -15.38
N TYR A 12 -14.13 8.28 -14.32
CA TYR A 12 -14.52 9.35 -13.41
C TYR A 12 -13.49 10.49 -13.48
N PRO A 13 -13.83 11.64 -14.10
CA PRO A 13 -12.92 12.76 -14.19
C PRO A 13 -12.75 13.42 -12.82
N ARG A 14 -11.51 13.77 -12.50
CA ARG A 14 -11.14 14.53 -11.29
C ARG A 14 -11.90 15.85 -11.23
N GLN A 15 -12.46 16.16 -10.07
CA GLN A 15 -13.18 17.40 -9.76
C GLN A 15 -12.37 18.29 -8.83
N PHE A 16 -11.62 17.69 -7.90
CA PHE A 16 -10.82 18.41 -6.91
C PHE A 16 -9.36 18.55 -7.34
N LEU A 17 -8.76 17.44 -7.76
CA LEU A 17 -7.37 17.37 -8.17
C LEU A 17 -7.21 17.84 -9.62
N PRO A 18 -6.09 18.48 -9.97
CA PRO A 18 -5.74 18.72 -11.36
C PRO A 18 -5.71 17.42 -12.19
N SER A 19 -6.02 17.53 -13.48
CA SER A 19 -6.02 16.39 -14.41
C SER A 19 -4.66 15.68 -14.48
N LYS A 20 -3.57 16.43 -14.32
CA LYS A 20 -2.21 15.92 -14.10
C LYS A 20 -1.70 16.47 -12.78
N ILE A 21 -1.32 15.58 -11.87
CA ILE A 21 -0.74 15.94 -10.58
C ILE A 21 0.36 14.93 -10.24
N ASP A 22 1.45 15.43 -9.69
CA ASP A 22 2.49 14.62 -9.06
C ASP A 22 2.24 14.58 -7.55
N LEU A 23 1.78 13.44 -7.04
CA LEU A 23 1.54 13.24 -5.61
C LEU A 23 2.80 12.82 -4.85
N THR A 24 3.95 12.73 -5.53
CA THR A 24 5.25 12.57 -4.88
C THR A 24 5.92 13.91 -4.54
N ASP A 25 5.34 15.03 -5.00
CA ASP A 25 5.70 16.35 -4.50
C ASP A 25 5.08 16.55 -3.11
N LEU A 26 5.90 16.42 -2.08
CA LEU A 26 5.50 16.58 -0.69
C LEU A 26 4.94 17.98 -0.38
N SER A 27 5.47 19.04 -1.02
CA SER A 27 4.95 20.39 -0.83
C SER A 27 3.51 20.48 -1.37
N ARG A 28 3.30 19.93 -2.58
CA ARG A 28 1.98 19.91 -3.19
C ARG A 28 0.98 19.07 -2.40
N LEU A 29 1.42 17.93 -1.88
CA LEU A 29 0.59 17.08 -1.02
C LEU A 29 0.16 17.82 0.25
N LYS A 30 1.10 18.51 0.91
CA LYS A 30 0.84 19.34 2.09
C LYS A 30 -0.15 20.46 1.81
N GLU A 31 -0.06 21.11 0.65
CA GLU A 31 -1.03 22.12 0.23
C GLU A 31 -2.45 21.56 0.08
N LEU A 32 -2.59 20.35 -0.48
CA LEU A 32 -3.89 19.70 -0.64
C LEU A 32 -4.51 19.35 0.71
N PHE A 33 -3.74 18.75 1.61
CA PHE A 33 -4.21 18.49 2.98
C PHE A 33 -4.53 19.78 3.73
N HIS A 34 -3.69 20.81 3.61
CA HIS A 34 -3.93 22.11 4.22
C HIS A 34 -5.23 22.76 3.70
N ASN A 35 -5.50 22.64 2.40
CA ASN A 35 -6.75 23.10 1.81
C ASN A 35 -7.95 22.37 2.43
N LEU A 36 -7.95 21.03 2.42
CA LEU A 36 -9.04 20.24 2.98
C LEU A 36 -9.20 20.48 4.48
N GLN A 37 -8.11 20.65 5.23
CA GLN A 37 -8.14 20.90 6.67
C GLN A 37 -8.72 22.28 7.00
N ASN A 38 -8.39 23.33 6.24
CA ASN A 38 -8.83 24.70 6.56
C ASN A 38 -10.10 25.16 5.82
N ARG A 39 -10.59 24.39 4.85
CA ARG A 39 -11.81 24.73 4.12
C ARG A 39 -13.03 24.80 5.05
N PRO A 40 -13.80 25.90 5.08
CA PRO A 40 -15.03 25.97 5.87
C PRO A 40 -16.06 24.92 5.44
N VAL A 41 -16.71 24.28 6.40
CA VAL A 41 -17.83 23.36 6.18
C VAL A 41 -19.00 23.86 7.01
N ARG A 42 -20.02 24.45 6.36
CA ARG A 42 -21.12 25.16 7.05
C ARG A 42 -22.47 24.45 6.95
N SER A 43 -22.57 23.47 6.07
CA SER A 43 -23.81 22.75 5.76
C SER A 43 -23.54 21.29 5.40
N GLY A 44 -24.57 20.46 5.41
CA GLY A 44 -24.49 19.07 4.94
C GLY A 44 -23.99 18.97 3.50
N SER A 45 -24.47 19.83 2.60
CA SER A 45 -23.99 19.89 1.22
C SER A 45 -22.51 20.27 1.10
N ASP A 46 -22.02 21.19 1.94
CA ASP A 46 -20.59 21.51 1.98
C ASP A 46 -19.78 20.30 2.44
N LEU A 47 -20.29 19.56 3.44
CA LEU A 47 -19.65 18.38 3.98
C LEU A 47 -19.61 17.24 2.96
N GLU A 48 -20.70 16.99 2.24
CA GLU A 48 -20.75 16.01 1.16
C GLU A 48 -19.73 16.33 0.06
N LYS A 49 -19.62 17.61 -0.34
CA LYS A 49 -18.60 18.03 -1.30
C LYS A 49 -17.19 17.83 -0.74
N TRP A 50 -16.97 18.20 0.51
CA TRP A 50 -15.68 18.01 1.18
C TRP A 50 -15.28 16.54 1.26
N LEU A 51 -16.23 15.64 1.56
CA LEU A 51 -16.02 14.18 1.56
C LEU A 51 -15.67 13.65 0.17
N LYS A 52 -16.30 14.16 -0.89
CA LYS A 52 -15.96 13.77 -2.27
C LYS A 52 -14.53 14.19 -2.63
N ASP A 53 -14.13 15.41 -2.26
CA ASP A 53 -12.78 15.91 -2.53
C ASP A 53 -11.70 15.17 -1.72
N GLU A 54 -11.98 14.85 -0.44
CA GLU A 54 -11.12 14.00 0.39
C GLU A 54 -11.00 12.59 -0.20
N SER A 55 -12.13 11.98 -0.60
CA SER A 55 -12.16 10.65 -1.22
C SER A 55 -11.40 10.62 -2.56
N GLU A 56 -11.46 11.70 -3.35
CA GLU A 56 -10.69 11.82 -4.59
C GLU A 56 -9.17 11.86 -4.31
N LEU A 57 -8.74 12.60 -3.29
CA LEU A 57 -7.34 12.61 -2.84
C LEU A 57 -6.88 11.23 -2.36
N ALA A 58 -7.68 10.57 -1.51
CA ALA A 58 -7.41 9.21 -1.03
C ALA A 58 -7.28 8.21 -2.18
N SER A 59 -8.18 8.27 -3.16
CA SER A 59 -8.18 7.39 -4.33
C SER A 59 -6.93 7.61 -5.19
N ALA A 60 -6.50 8.85 -5.40
CA ALA A 60 -5.33 9.16 -6.20
C ALA A 60 -4.02 8.72 -5.52
N LEU A 61 -3.91 8.87 -4.20
CA LEU A 61 -2.77 8.37 -3.42
C LEU A 61 -2.71 6.83 -3.42
N ALA A 62 -3.86 6.17 -3.26
CA ALA A 62 -3.96 4.72 -3.32
C ALA A 62 -3.57 4.17 -4.71
N GLU A 63 -3.95 4.86 -5.79
CA GLU A 63 -3.53 4.53 -7.16
C GLU A 63 -2.00 4.61 -7.31
N GLU A 64 -1.37 5.70 -6.86
CA GLU A 64 0.09 5.86 -6.90
C GLU A 64 0.82 4.76 -6.13
N GLN A 65 0.39 4.48 -4.90
CA GLN A 65 0.96 3.41 -4.07
C GLN A 65 0.81 2.05 -4.75
N SER A 66 -0.38 1.73 -5.25
CA SER A 66 -0.69 0.45 -5.89
C SER A 66 0.13 0.21 -7.15
N ILE A 67 0.32 1.24 -7.98
CA ILE A 67 1.13 1.14 -9.19
C ILE A 67 2.60 0.86 -8.83
N ARG A 68 3.16 1.57 -7.85
CA ARG A 68 4.55 1.39 -7.40
C ARG A 68 4.76 0.01 -6.81
N TYR A 69 3.84 -0.41 -5.94
CA TYR A 69 3.85 -1.75 -5.34
C TYR A 69 3.77 -2.85 -6.40
N ALA A 70 2.84 -2.76 -7.35
CA ALA A 70 2.71 -3.72 -8.43
C ALA A 70 3.97 -3.77 -9.31
N ARG A 71 4.55 -2.61 -9.64
CA ARG A 71 5.80 -2.55 -10.42
C ARG A 71 6.94 -3.24 -9.69
N MET A 72 7.15 -2.93 -8.41
CA MET A 72 8.23 -3.48 -7.59
C MET A 72 8.06 -4.98 -7.36
N THR A 73 6.84 -5.45 -7.05
CA THR A 73 6.59 -6.88 -6.79
C THR A 73 6.61 -7.75 -8.05
N CYS A 74 6.30 -7.19 -9.23
CA CYS A 74 6.47 -7.91 -10.50
C CYS A 74 7.94 -8.12 -10.90
N GLN A 75 8.86 -7.30 -10.39
CA GLN A 75 10.29 -7.37 -10.73
C GLN A 75 11.13 -6.89 -9.54
N THR A 76 11.28 -7.77 -8.55
CA THR A 76 11.91 -7.47 -7.25
C THR A 76 13.43 -7.26 -7.31
N ASP A 77 14.06 -7.56 -8.46
CA ASP A 77 15.48 -7.37 -8.72
C ASP A 77 15.81 -6.03 -9.42
N ASP A 78 14.80 -5.21 -9.74
CA ASP A 78 14.97 -3.89 -10.38
C ASP A 78 15.19 -2.79 -9.32
N PRO A 79 16.42 -2.22 -9.22
CA PRO A 79 16.73 -1.22 -8.20
C PRO A 79 15.99 0.11 -8.39
N ALA A 80 15.58 0.44 -9.62
CA ALA A 80 14.86 1.67 -9.89
C ALA A 80 13.42 1.59 -9.36
N ARG A 81 12.77 0.44 -9.53
CA ARG A 81 11.42 0.19 -9.00
C ARG A 81 11.40 0.10 -7.48
N GLU A 82 12.41 -0.55 -6.90
CA GLU A 82 12.61 -0.60 -5.47
C GLU A 82 12.74 0.82 -4.89
N LYS A 83 13.63 1.64 -5.47
CA LYS A 83 13.81 3.04 -5.05
C LYS A 83 12.53 3.87 -5.19
N ASP A 84 11.79 3.71 -6.28
CA ASP A 84 10.55 4.45 -6.57
C ASP A 84 9.42 4.10 -5.59
N TYR A 85 9.35 2.83 -5.14
CA TYR A 85 8.44 2.39 -4.09
C TYR A 85 8.87 2.89 -2.71
N LEU A 86 10.16 2.74 -2.35
CA LEU A 86 10.67 3.17 -1.06
C LEU A 86 10.56 4.69 -0.87
N LEU A 87 10.75 5.50 -1.92
CA LEU A 87 10.52 6.94 -1.83
C LEU A 87 9.11 7.28 -1.38
N PHE A 88 8.11 6.53 -1.88
CA PHE A 88 6.71 6.71 -1.49
C PHE A 88 6.47 6.30 -0.03
N VAL A 89 6.94 5.12 0.35
CA VAL A 89 6.83 4.57 1.72
C VAL A 89 7.52 5.47 2.74
N GLU A 90 8.67 6.04 2.40
CA GLU A 90 9.47 6.83 3.35
C GLU A 90 8.99 8.27 3.51
N ASN A 91 8.42 8.87 2.46
CA ASN A 91 8.16 10.31 2.44
C ASN A 91 6.69 10.68 2.25
N ILE A 92 5.93 9.89 1.49
CA ILE A 92 4.58 10.26 1.04
C ILE A 92 3.53 9.62 1.94
N GLU A 93 3.66 8.32 2.17
CA GLU A 93 2.72 7.56 2.99
C GLU A 93 2.62 8.06 4.45
N PRO A 94 3.74 8.39 5.15
CA PRO A 94 3.70 8.97 6.49
C PRO A 94 2.93 10.29 6.55
N GLU A 95 3.22 11.21 5.63
CA GLU A 95 2.54 12.52 5.55
C GLU A 95 1.06 12.35 5.23
N ALA A 96 0.73 11.46 4.28
CA ALA A 96 -0.65 11.16 3.94
C ALA A 96 -1.41 10.60 5.15
N LYS A 97 -0.82 9.69 5.92
CA LYS A 97 -1.45 9.10 7.10
C LYS A 97 -1.73 10.14 8.19
N ILE A 98 -0.78 11.03 8.45
CA ILE A 98 -0.97 12.15 9.39
C ILE A 98 -2.03 13.12 8.85
N GLY A 99 -1.99 13.43 7.55
CA GLY A 99 -2.97 14.28 6.87
C GLY A 99 -4.39 13.77 7.02
N PHE A 100 -4.65 12.50 6.65
CA PHE A 100 -5.97 11.87 6.80
C PHE A 100 -6.42 11.80 8.25
N SER A 101 -5.52 11.50 9.20
CA SER A 101 -5.83 11.53 10.63
C SER A 101 -6.31 12.92 11.12
N ARG A 102 -5.79 14.01 10.54
CA ARG A 102 -6.28 15.37 10.81
C ARG A 102 -7.64 15.64 10.16
N LEU A 103 -7.86 15.15 8.94
CA LEU A 103 -9.15 15.26 8.25
C LEU A 103 -10.26 14.48 8.97
N ASP A 104 -9.94 13.28 9.48
CA ASP A 104 -10.84 12.45 10.28
C ASP A 104 -11.30 13.18 11.56
N ARG A 105 -10.37 13.80 12.30
CA ARG A 105 -10.73 14.63 13.47
C ARG A 105 -11.64 15.80 13.09
N LYS A 106 -11.31 16.51 12.01
CA LYS A 106 -12.14 17.60 11.49
C LYS A 106 -13.56 17.14 11.14
N TYR A 107 -13.68 15.96 10.52
CA TYR A 107 -14.98 15.38 10.20
C TYR A 107 -15.81 15.14 11.47
N LEU A 108 -15.22 14.60 12.54
CA LEU A 108 -15.95 14.35 13.80
C LEU A 108 -16.37 15.66 14.50
N ASP A 109 -15.51 16.68 14.44
CA ASP A 109 -15.70 17.96 15.12
C ASP A 109 -16.69 18.90 14.40
N THR A 110 -16.99 18.66 13.11
CA THR A 110 -17.85 19.58 12.35
C THR A 110 -19.33 19.44 12.74
N PRO A 111 -20.02 20.53 13.13
CA PRO A 111 -21.46 20.50 13.42
C PRO A 111 -22.32 20.07 12.23
N ALA A 112 -21.84 20.34 11.01
CA ALA A 112 -22.51 19.97 9.76
C ALA A 112 -22.74 18.46 9.63
N ARG A 113 -21.95 17.63 10.32
CA ARG A 113 -22.12 16.16 10.33
C ARG A 113 -23.52 15.73 10.79
N LYS A 114 -24.11 16.47 11.74
CA LYS A 114 -25.48 16.19 12.24
C LYS A 114 -26.57 16.41 11.19
N SER A 115 -26.25 17.06 10.06
CA SER A 115 -27.18 17.28 8.96
C SER A 115 -27.09 16.22 7.85
N LEU A 116 -26.15 15.27 7.96
CA LEU A 116 -26.06 14.14 7.03
C LEU A 116 -27.13 13.08 7.37
N PRO A 117 -27.76 12.43 6.37
CA PRO A 117 -28.72 11.35 6.59
C PRO A 117 -28.08 10.14 7.30
N PRO A 118 -28.49 9.80 8.54
CA PRO A 118 -27.83 8.74 9.31
C PRO A 118 -27.84 7.38 8.61
N GLU A 119 -28.92 7.04 7.92
CA GLU A 119 -29.07 5.77 7.19
C GLU A 119 -28.05 5.60 6.05
N GLN A 120 -27.52 6.70 5.51
CA GLN A 120 -26.50 6.68 4.45
C GLN A 120 -25.08 6.73 5.02
N TYR A 121 -24.87 7.46 6.12
CA TYR A 121 -23.54 7.82 6.62
C TYR A 121 -23.08 7.06 7.88
N PHE A 122 -23.94 6.27 8.54
CA PHE A 122 -23.58 5.62 9.81
C PHE A 122 -22.33 4.72 9.74
N VAL A 123 -22.06 4.09 8.60
CA VAL A 123 -20.85 3.26 8.42
C VAL A 123 -19.61 4.15 8.35
N LEU A 124 -19.70 5.29 7.65
CA LEU A 124 -18.62 6.26 7.58
C LEU A 124 -18.32 6.83 8.98
N ASP A 125 -19.36 7.24 9.72
CA ASP A 125 -19.20 7.73 11.09
C ASP A 125 -18.41 6.75 11.97
N ARG A 126 -18.86 5.49 12.01
CA ARG A 126 -18.17 4.45 12.79
C ARG A 126 -16.74 4.20 12.33
N LYS A 127 -16.49 4.23 11.01
CA LYS A 127 -15.15 4.07 10.45
C LYS A 127 -14.24 5.20 10.94
N VAL A 128 -14.68 6.45 10.84
CA VAL A 128 -13.87 7.62 11.22
C VAL A 128 -13.66 7.68 12.73
N GLU A 129 -14.68 7.38 13.54
CA GLU A 129 -14.55 7.26 15.00
C GLU A 129 -13.47 6.24 15.40
N ASN A 130 -13.48 5.06 14.77
CA ASN A 130 -12.46 4.03 14.99
C ASN A 130 -11.07 4.49 14.55
N ASN A 131 -10.94 5.12 13.37
CA ASN A 131 -9.67 5.64 12.89
C ASN A 131 -9.05 6.62 13.90
N VAL A 132 -9.83 7.59 14.39
CA VAL A 132 -9.37 8.58 15.36
C VAL A 132 -9.00 7.92 16.69
N ALA A 133 -9.81 6.97 17.17
CA ALA A 133 -9.56 6.29 18.45
C ALA A 133 -8.26 5.44 18.42
N LEU A 134 -7.97 4.80 17.29
CA LEU A 134 -6.83 3.90 17.12
C LEU A 134 -5.54 4.62 16.70
N PHE A 135 -5.64 5.79 16.05
CA PHE A 135 -4.48 6.47 15.52
C PHE A 135 -3.49 6.90 16.63
N ARG A 136 -2.22 6.54 16.44
CA ARG A 136 -1.08 7.01 17.23
C ARG A 136 -0.03 7.53 16.25
N GLU A 137 0.44 8.75 16.45
CA GLU A 137 1.40 9.37 15.53
C GLU A 137 2.75 8.67 15.59
N GLU A 138 3.10 8.14 16.76
CA GLU A 138 4.31 7.36 17.02
C GLU A 138 4.35 6.07 16.18
N ASN A 139 3.19 5.50 15.84
CA ASN A 139 3.11 4.28 15.04
C ASN A 139 3.46 4.54 13.56
N VAL A 140 3.41 5.78 13.08
CA VAL A 140 3.69 6.10 11.67
C VAL A 140 5.11 5.69 11.30
N GLU A 141 6.08 5.97 12.17
CA GLU A 141 7.47 5.57 11.96
C GLU A 141 7.67 4.05 12.07
N LEU A 142 6.94 3.39 12.97
CA LEU A 142 6.99 1.92 13.12
C LEU A 142 6.47 1.21 11.88
N GLU A 143 5.34 1.66 11.32
CA GLU A 143 4.74 1.10 10.11
C GLU A 143 5.60 1.33 8.86
N LYS A 144 6.31 2.47 8.79
CA LYS A 144 7.31 2.71 7.74
C LYS A 144 8.41 1.66 7.78
N GLU A 145 8.97 1.39 8.96
CA GLU A 145 10.00 0.35 9.11
C GLU A 145 9.43 -1.06 8.88
N GLU A 146 8.19 -1.34 9.32
CA GLU A 146 7.49 -2.59 9.03
C GLU A 146 7.37 -2.82 7.51
N THR A 147 6.98 -1.79 6.76
CA THR A 147 6.82 -1.85 5.30
C THR A 147 8.16 -2.12 4.60
N LYS A 148 9.26 -1.53 5.08
CA LYS A 148 10.62 -1.79 4.56
C LYS A 148 11.06 -3.23 4.83
N LEU A 149 10.78 -3.76 6.01
CA LEU A 149 11.06 -5.17 6.34
C LEU A 149 10.23 -6.13 5.48
N ALA A 150 8.95 -5.82 5.26
CA ALA A 150 8.08 -6.59 4.37
C ALA A 150 8.61 -6.59 2.92
N GLN A 151 9.10 -5.45 2.43
CA GLN A 151 9.73 -5.36 1.11
C GLN A 151 11.04 -6.17 1.03
N SER A 152 11.87 -6.15 2.08
CA SER A 152 13.08 -6.98 2.16
C SER A 152 12.75 -8.47 2.09
N PHE A 153 11.71 -8.92 2.81
CA PHE A 153 11.21 -10.29 2.73
C PHE A 153 10.78 -10.65 1.29
N GLN A 154 10.06 -9.76 0.60
CA GLN A 154 9.63 -9.96 -0.79
C GLN A 154 10.84 -10.08 -1.73
N LYS A 155 11.88 -9.27 -1.53
CA LYS A 155 13.11 -9.34 -2.32
C LYS A 155 13.86 -10.65 -2.14
N ILE A 156 14.02 -11.11 -0.90
CA ILE A 156 14.69 -12.38 -0.58
C ILE A 156 13.92 -13.55 -1.21
N THR A 157 12.61 -13.60 -1.00
CA THR A 157 11.78 -14.69 -1.52
C THR A 157 11.58 -14.65 -3.03
N GLY A 158 11.53 -13.46 -3.63
CA GLY A 158 11.45 -13.25 -5.07
C GLY A 158 12.71 -13.66 -5.82
N ALA A 159 13.88 -13.57 -5.18
CA ALA A 159 15.17 -14.00 -5.74
C ALA A 159 15.39 -15.52 -5.67
N MET A 160 14.46 -16.30 -5.10
CA MET A 160 14.63 -17.74 -4.98
C MET A 160 14.39 -18.46 -6.30
N THR A 161 15.45 -19.06 -6.83
CA THR A 161 15.42 -19.94 -8.00
C THR A 161 16.13 -21.26 -7.73
N VAL A 162 15.81 -22.26 -8.54
CA VAL A 162 16.47 -23.57 -8.55
C VAL A 162 16.77 -24.01 -9.99
N LEU A 163 17.83 -24.77 -10.19
CA LEU A 163 18.11 -25.42 -11.47
C LEU A 163 17.32 -26.74 -11.54
N TYR A 164 16.36 -26.82 -12.47
CA TYR A 164 15.55 -28.01 -12.69
C TYR A 164 15.46 -28.32 -14.18
N GLU A 165 15.84 -29.53 -14.56
CA GLU A 165 15.89 -29.99 -15.97
C GLU A 165 16.71 -29.05 -16.87
N GLY A 166 17.82 -28.53 -16.35
CA GLY A 166 18.71 -27.63 -17.08
C GLY A 166 18.20 -26.18 -17.22
N GLN A 167 17.05 -25.85 -16.63
CA GLN A 167 16.49 -24.50 -16.63
C GLN A 167 16.46 -23.92 -15.22
N GLU A 168 16.81 -22.64 -15.10
CA GLU A 168 16.54 -21.89 -13.89
C GLU A 168 15.04 -21.64 -13.76
N ARG A 169 14.46 -22.01 -12.62
CA ARG A 169 13.03 -21.88 -12.36
C ARG A 169 12.79 -21.19 -11.03
N THR A 170 11.79 -20.32 -11.00
CA THR A 170 11.31 -19.70 -9.76
C THR A 170 10.59 -20.72 -8.89
N MET A 171 10.48 -20.43 -7.59
CA MET A 171 9.72 -21.28 -6.66
C MET A 171 8.27 -21.50 -7.09
N GLN A 172 7.63 -20.49 -7.71
CA GLN A 172 6.26 -20.57 -8.21
C GLN A 172 6.17 -21.50 -9.43
N GLN A 173 7.15 -21.45 -10.34
CA GLN A 173 7.22 -22.35 -11.48
C GLN A 173 7.42 -23.81 -11.04
N MET A 174 8.10 -24.04 -9.91
CA MET A 174 8.25 -25.38 -9.33
C MET A 174 6.92 -25.96 -8.82
N GLY A 175 5.95 -25.11 -8.47
CA GLY A 175 4.64 -25.54 -7.96
C GLY A 175 3.92 -26.52 -8.89
N ARG A 176 3.99 -26.32 -10.21
CA ARG A 176 3.38 -27.22 -11.19
C ARG A 176 3.88 -28.67 -11.05
N PHE A 177 5.17 -28.87 -10.78
CA PHE A 177 5.75 -30.22 -10.67
C PHE A 177 5.36 -30.93 -9.37
N LEU A 178 4.85 -30.19 -8.38
CA LEU A 178 4.26 -30.78 -7.17
C LEU A 178 2.86 -31.35 -7.44
N GLU A 179 2.27 -31.10 -8.59
CA GLU A 179 0.94 -31.61 -8.98
C GLU A 179 1.02 -32.81 -9.95
N GLU A 180 2.22 -33.19 -10.39
CA GLU A 180 2.43 -34.33 -11.30
C GLU A 180 2.04 -35.65 -10.62
N PRO A 181 1.48 -36.63 -11.37
CA PRO A 181 1.00 -37.90 -10.81
C PRO A 181 2.14 -38.77 -10.26
N ASP A 182 3.35 -38.66 -10.82
CA ASP A 182 4.52 -39.40 -10.38
C ASP A 182 5.05 -38.87 -9.03
N ARG A 183 5.03 -39.73 -8.00
CA ARG A 183 5.54 -39.42 -6.66
C ARG A 183 7.01 -39.02 -6.68
N SER A 184 7.83 -39.63 -7.53
CA SER A 184 9.27 -39.36 -7.60
C SER A 184 9.54 -37.93 -8.08
N VAL A 185 8.74 -37.44 -9.03
CA VAL A 185 8.78 -36.06 -9.52
C VAL A 185 8.42 -35.09 -8.39
N ARG A 186 7.32 -35.35 -7.68
CA ARG A 186 6.89 -34.49 -6.55
C ARG A 186 7.94 -34.44 -5.43
N GLU A 187 8.49 -35.59 -5.05
CA GLU A 187 9.49 -35.70 -3.98
C GLU A 187 10.78 -34.94 -4.33
N LYS A 188 11.32 -35.14 -5.54
CA LYS A 188 12.48 -34.40 -6.03
C LYS A 188 12.23 -32.89 -6.06
N THR A 189 11.06 -32.48 -6.57
CA THR A 189 10.65 -31.06 -6.66
C THR A 189 10.54 -30.44 -5.27
N TRP A 190 9.92 -31.12 -4.33
CA TRP A 190 9.76 -30.65 -2.94
C TRP A 190 11.12 -30.52 -2.27
N LEU A 191 11.96 -31.56 -2.31
CA LEU A 191 13.29 -31.53 -1.70
C LEU A 191 14.16 -30.41 -2.26
N LEU A 192 14.15 -30.22 -3.58
CA LEU A 192 14.92 -29.15 -4.22
C LEU A 192 14.42 -27.76 -3.81
N SER A 193 13.10 -27.57 -3.78
CA SER A 193 12.47 -26.30 -3.40
C SER A 193 12.74 -25.96 -1.94
N GLU A 194 12.52 -26.91 -1.03
CA GLU A 194 12.76 -26.70 0.40
C GLU A 194 14.24 -26.52 0.70
N SER A 195 15.13 -27.26 0.06
CA SER A 195 16.58 -27.05 0.20
C SER A 195 17.00 -25.64 -0.23
N ARG A 196 16.34 -25.06 -1.25
CA ARG A 196 16.58 -23.67 -1.63
C ARG A 196 16.06 -22.70 -0.57
N ARG A 197 14.85 -22.89 -0.03
CA ARG A 197 14.31 -22.03 1.04
C ARG A 197 15.19 -22.05 2.28
N GLN A 198 15.70 -23.23 2.66
CA GLN A 198 16.52 -23.39 3.84
C GLN A 198 17.83 -22.60 3.80
N LYS A 199 18.35 -22.25 2.61
CA LYS A 199 19.54 -21.40 2.48
C LYS A 199 19.32 -19.98 3.01
N ASP A 200 18.10 -19.46 2.92
CA ASP A 200 17.77 -18.11 3.38
C ASP A 200 17.05 -18.12 4.74
N ARG A 201 16.96 -19.28 5.41
CA ARG A 201 16.23 -19.43 6.68
C ARG A 201 16.66 -18.40 7.72
N ASP A 202 17.96 -18.28 7.97
CA ASP A 202 18.45 -17.44 9.06
C ASP A 202 18.21 -15.95 8.75
N THR A 203 18.32 -15.55 7.48
CA THR A 203 17.98 -14.19 7.03
C THR A 203 16.49 -13.90 7.16
N LEU A 204 15.63 -14.83 6.76
CA LEU A 204 14.18 -14.68 6.88
C LEU A 204 13.71 -14.66 8.35
N ASN A 205 14.32 -15.49 9.20
CA ASN A 205 14.08 -15.47 10.64
C ASN A 205 14.47 -14.12 11.24
N HIS A 206 15.62 -13.55 10.85
CA HIS A 206 16.03 -12.24 11.31
C HIS A 206 15.02 -11.14 10.93
N VAL A 207 14.55 -11.13 9.68
CA VAL A 207 13.50 -10.19 9.24
C VAL A 207 12.22 -10.37 10.07
N TYR A 208 11.85 -11.61 10.36
CA TYR A 208 10.66 -11.92 11.17
C TYR A 208 10.81 -11.46 12.63
N ASP A 209 11.98 -11.66 13.25
CA ASP A 209 12.28 -11.18 14.59
C ASP A 209 12.19 -9.65 14.68
N GLN A 210 12.69 -8.94 13.65
CA GLN A 210 12.57 -7.48 13.55
C GLN A 210 11.10 -7.06 13.43
N LEU A 211 10.30 -7.75 12.61
CA LEU A 211 8.86 -7.48 12.49
C LEU A 211 8.12 -7.68 13.82
N ILE A 212 8.46 -8.72 14.59
CA ILE A 212 7.88 -8.94 15.93
C ILE A 212 8.27 -7.78 16.86
N SER A 213 9.51 -7.31 16.81
CA SER A 213 9.97 -6.22 17.70
C SER A 213 9.27 -4.87 17.47
N LEU A 214 8.66 -4.68 16.30
CA LEU A 214 7.91 -3.46 15.95
C LEU A 214 6.43 -3.50 16.39
N ARG A 215 5.89 -4.67 16.75
CA ARG A 215 4.47 -4.91 17.04
C ARG A 215 4.20 -5.12 18.52
#